data_AF-A0A2V7D9K9-F1
#
_entry.id   AF-A0A2V7D9K9-F1
#
_cell.length_a   1.000
_cell.length_b   1.000
_cell.length_c   1.000
_cell.angle_alpha   90.00
_cell.angle_beta   90.00
_cell.angle_gamma   90.00
#
_symmetry.space_group_name_H-M   'P 1'
#
loop_
_entity.id
_entity.type
_entity.pdbx_description
1 polymer ?
#
loop_
_entity_poly.entity_id
_entity_poly.type
_entity_poly.pdbx_seq_one_letter_code
_entity_poly.pdbx_strand_id
1 'polypeptide(L)'
;MIPGVRRILIVGLVMVLAGCASWKVKEQRTTEGPLAESIWTEKVYMTNGREPNFDERRRWDNAMEQRIGQYLRQNPEAANSLEVSTFKFIRQVSVGQTSEQVLILLGPPLVRVTDAAEMEKLARAFWPSVKENEPTEAWVYPAGWRIYLKDKTVVDITQYAQY
;
A
#
# COMPACT_ATOMS: atom_id res chain seq x y z
N MET A 1 45.82 -34.40 -12.23
CA MET A 1 44.73 -33.39 -12.13
C MET A 1 43.47 -34.10 -11.67
N ILE A 2 43.03 -33.86 -10.43
CA ILE A 2 41.97 -34.63 -9.77
C ILE A 2 40.60 -34.15 -10.29
N PRO A 3 39.77 -35.01 -10.92
CA PRO A 3 38.48 -34.62 -11.51
C PRO A 3 37.46 -34.08 -10.50
N GLY A 4 37.70 -34.25 -9.19
CA GLY A 4 36.87 -33.70 -8.11
C GLY A 4 36.95 -32.18 -7.93
N VAL A 5 38.10 -31.55 -8.20
CA VAL A 5 38.29 -30.11 -7.96
C VAL A 5 37.46 -29.26 -8.93
N ARG A 6 37.34 -29.71 -10.18
CA ARG A 6 36.58 -29.02 -11.23
C ARG A 6 35.07 -29.06 -10.96
N ARG A 7 34.55 -30.15 -10.38
CA ARG A 7 33.15 -30.26 -9.97
C ARG A 7 32.82 -29.37 -8.76
N ILE A 8 33.73 -29.28 -7.79
CA ILE A 8 33.55 -28.43 -6.61
C ILE A 8 33.53 -26.94 -7.00
N LEU A 9 34.40 -26.51 -7.91
CA LEU A 9 34.41 -25.14 -8.42
C LEU A 9 33.13 -24.77 -9.18
N ILE A 10 32.58 -25.69 -9.98
CA ILE A 10 31.33 -25.45 -10.73
C ILE A 10 30.14 -25.37 -9.77
N VAL A 11 30.04 -26.27 -8.80
CA VAL A 11 28.96 -26.26 -7.80
C VAL A 11 29.02 -24.99 -6.94
N GLY A 12 30.22 -24.56 -6.53
CA GLY A 12 30.41 -23.30 -5.80
C GLY A 12 29.97 -22.07 -6.60
N LEU A 13 30.31 -22.02 -7.90
CA LEU A 13 29.93 -20.91 -8.77
C LEU A 13 28.41 -20.82 -9.00
N VAL A 14 27.73 -21.96 -9.15
CA VAL A 14 26.26 -22.01 -9.30
C VAL A 14 25.56 -21.54 -8.02
N MET A 15 26.09 -21.89 -6.84
CA MET A 15 25.51 -21.48 -5.55
C MET A 15 25.63 -19.97 -5.30
N VAL A 16 26.74 -19.36 -5.72
CA VAL A 16 26.95 -17.89 -5.63
C VAL A 16 26.03 -17.14 -6.59
N LEU A 17 25.79 -17.67 -7.80
CA LEU A 17 24.89 -17.04 -8.77
C LEU A 17 23.40 -17.17 -8.38
N ALA A 18 23.00 -18.24 -7.70
CA ALA A 18 21.63 -18.41 -7.21
C ALA A 18 21.27 -17.43 -6.07
N GLY A 19 22.25 -16.92 -5.33
CA GLY A 19 22.03 -15.98 -4.22
C GLY A 19 21.67 -14.55 -4.64
N CYS A 20 21.98 -14.13 -5.87
CA CYS A 20 21.72 -12.77 -6.35
C CYS A 20 20.35 -12.59 -7.02
N ALA A 21 19.58 -13.66 -7.22
CA ALA A 21 18.28 -13.60 -7.90
C ALA A 21 17.08 -13.50 -6.94
N SER A 22 17.31 -13.49 -5.62
CA SER A 22 16.25 -13.29 -4.62
C SER A 22 15.98 -11.80 -4.40
N TRP A 23 15.63 -11.12 -5.49
CA TRP A 23 15.00 -9.82 -5.39
C TRP A 23 13.60 -10.07 -4.79
N LYS A 24 13.40 -9.71 -3.52
CA LYS A 24 12.20 -10.12 -2.77
C LYS A 24 11.01 -9.31 -3.27
N VAL A 25 10.27 -9.87 -4.21
CA VAL A 25 8.97 -9.36 -4.62
C VAL A 25 8.01 -9.53 -3.44
N LYS A 26 7.45 -8.42 -2.96
CA LYS A 26 6.35 -8.44 -2.00
C LYS A 26 5.05 -8.37 -2.77
N GLU A 27 4.37 -9.50 -2.89
CA GLU A 27 3.05 -9.63 -3.50
C GLU A 27 2.06 -10.17 -2.47
N GLN A 28 1.05 -9.38 -2.10
CA GLN A 28 0.07 -9.76 -1.07
C GLN A 28 -1.32 -9.15 -1.32
N ARG A 29 -2.35 -9.82 -0.78
CA ARG A 29 -3.71 -9.32 -0.59
C ARG A 29 -3.98 -9.23 0.91
N THR A 30 -4.63 -8.15 1.36
CA THR A 30 -4.81 -7.88 2.79
C THR A 30 -6.09 -7.09 3.04
N THR A 31 -6.66 -7.21 4.24
CA THR A 31 -7.76 -6.36 4.71
C THR A 31 -7.25 -5.06 5.32
N GLU A 32 -6.01 -5.03 5.77
CA GLU A 32 -5.32 -3.89 6.35
C GLU A 32 -4.21 -3.41 5.39
N GLY A 33 -4.39 -2.20 4.88
CA GLY A 33 -3.54 -1.57 3.90
C GLY A 33 -2.42 -0.73 4.52
N PRO A 34 -1.94 0.29 3.79
CA PRO A 34 -0.84 1.10 4.26
C PRO A 34 -1.20 2.01 5.43
N LEU A 35 -0.19 2.30 6.24
CA LEU A 35 -0.20 3.39 7.21
C LEU A 35 -0.10 4.74 6.49
N ALA A 36 -0.80 5.75 7.01
CA ALA A 36 -0.72 7.10 6.50
C ALA A 36 0.70 7.67 6.54
N GLU A 37 1.44 7.42 7.63
CA GLU A 37 2.81 7.92 7.80
C GLU A 37 3.77 7.31 6.78
N SER A 38 3.64 6.02 6.48
CA SER A 38 4.52 5.35 5.53
C SER A 38 4.32 5.90 4.12
N ILE A 39 3.06 6.06 3.68
CA ILE A 39 2.76 6.65 2.38
C ILE A 39 3.20 8.10 2.28
N TRP A 40 3.00 8.89 3.35
CA TRP A 40 3.49 10.26 3.37
C TRP A 40 5.02 10.33 3.31
N THR A 41 5.72 9.49 4.07
CA THR A 41 7.19 9.39 4.06
C THR A 41 7.70 9.04 2.66
N GLU A 42 7.10 8.04 2.01
CA GLU A 42 7.42 7.65 0.63
C GLU A 42 7.19 8.81 -0.35
N LYS A 43 6.08 9.54 -0.22
CA LYS A 43 5.81 10.72 -1.06
C LYS A 43 6.86 11.81 -0.86
N VAL A 44 7.28 12.07 0.37
CA VAL A 44 8.35 13.04 0.67
C VAL A 44 9.67 12.58 0.04
N TYR A 45 10.02 11.31 0.19
CA TYR A 45 11.23 10.75 -0.39
C TYR A 45 11.23 10.85 -1.92
N MET A 46 10.13 10.46 -2.58
CA MET A 46 9.97 10.57 -4.03
C MET A 46 10.06 12.01 -4.55
N THR A 47 9.59 12.98 -3.76
CA THR A 47 9.56 14.40 -4.16
C THR A 47 10.89 15.10 -3.91
N ASN A 48 11.50 14.85 -2.75
CA ASN A 48 12.64 15.62 -2.24
C ASN A 48 13.97 14.86 -2.29
N GLY A 49 13.94 13.55 -2.58
CA GLY A 49 15.12 12.68 -2.57
C GLY A 49 15.70 12.41 -1.17
N ARG A 50 14.97 12.77 -0.11
CA ARG A 50 15.38 12.58 1.29
C ARG A 50 14.20 12.22 2.18
N GLU A 51 14.50 11.60 3.31
CA GLU A 51 13.51 11.40 4.36
C GLU A 51 13.00 12.72 4.96
N PRO A 52 11.76 12.74 5.48
CA PRO A 52 11.23 13.88 6.20
C PRO A 52 12.00 14.14 7.49
N ASN A 53 12.27 15.41 7.76
CA ASN A 53 12.89 15.85 9.01
C ASN A 53 11.87 15.92 10.15
N PHE A 54 12.36 16.17 11.37
CA PHE A 54 11.52 16.21 12.58
C PHE A 54 10.40 17.25 12.50
N ASP A 55 10.68 18.45 12.01
CA ASP A 55 9.68 19.51 11.91
C ASP A 55 8.61 19.20 10.86
N GLU A 56 8.99 18.57 9.74
CA GLU A 56 8.06 18.08 8.72
C GLU A 56 7.13 17.00 9.28
N ARG A 57 7.68 16.03 10.04
CA ARG A 57 6.88 14.99 10.72
C ARG A 57 5.88 15.61 11.68
N ARG A 58 6.35 16.51 12.55
CA ARG A 58 5.49 17.20 13.52
C ARG A 58 4.37 17.99 12.85
N ARG A 59 4.66 18.69 11.74
CA ARG A 59 3.63 19.42 10.99
C ARG A 59 2.62 18.47 10.34
N TRP A 60 3.09 17.36 9.80
CA TRP A 60 2.22 16.34 9.20
C TRP A 60 1.29 15.71 10.24
N ASP A 61 1.82 15.33 11.41
CA ASP A 61 1.03 14.75 12.51
C ASP A 61 -0.10 15.70 12.95
N ASN A 62 0.23 16.97 13.22
CA ASN A 62 -0.75 17.97 13.61
C ASN A 62 -1.84 18.16 12.54
N ALA A 63 -1.43 18.22 11.26
CA ALA A 63 -2.37 18.36 10.15
C ALA A 63 -3.26 17.12 10.00
N MET A 64 -2.72 15.93 10.23
CA MET A 64 -3.47 14.67 10.18
C MET A 64 -4.53 14.61 11.29
N GLU A 65 -4.16 14.92 12.52
CA GLU A 65 -5.10 14.98 13.66
C GLU A 65 -6.21 15.99 13.42
N GLN A 66 -5.88 17.17 12.88
CA GLN A 66 -6.86 18.19 12.57
C GLN A 66 -7.87 17.70 11.52
N ARG A 67 -7.42 17.08 10.42
CA ARG A 67 -8.28 16.57 9.35
C ARG A 67 -9.19 15.45 9.84
N ILE A 68 -8.63 14.48 10.56
CA ILE A 68 -9.40 13.37 11.17
C ILE A 68 -10.44 13.95 12.14
N GLY A 69 -10.03 14.86 13.02
CA GLY A 69 -10.95 15.49 13.98
C GLY A 69 -12.07 16.28 13.31
N GLN A 70 -11.77 16.98 12.21
CA GLN A 70 -12.78 17.68 11.42
C GLN A 70 -13.77 16.71 10.78
N TYR A 71 -13.27 15.66 10.14
CA TYR A 71 -14.10 14.63 9.50
C TYR A 71 -15.04 13.96 10.50
N LEU A 72 -14.53 13.55 11.67
CA LEU A 72 -15.35 12.89 12.70
C LEU A 72 -16.42 13.81 13.30
N ARG A 73 -16.19 15.13 13.35
CA ARG A 73 -17.23 16.10 13.76
C ARG A 73 -18.33 16.25 12.71
N GLN A 74 -17.98 16.11 11.44
CA GLN A 74 -18.91 16.23 10.31
C GLN A 74 -19.67 14.93 10.02
N ASN A 75 -19.17 13.79 10.51
CA ASN A 75 -19.74 12.46 10.30
C ASN A 75 -19.93 11.74 11.66
N PRO A 76 -20.92 12.13 12.48
CA PRO A 76 -21.12 11.57 13.82
C PRO A 76 -21.41 10.07 13.83
N GLU A 77 -22.04 9.55 12.78
CA GLU A 77 -22.26 8.12 12.55
C GLU A 77 -20.95 7.37 12.35
N ALA A 78 -19.98 7.97 11.63
CA ALA A 78 -18.65 7.41 11.52
C ALA A 78 -17.98 7.38 12.89
N ALA A 79 -18.08 8.45 13.70
CA ALA A 79 -17.43 8.56 15.02
C ALA A 79 -17.85 7.51 16.07
N ASN A 80 -18.99 6.84 15.87
CA ASN A 80 -19.50 5.80 16.76
C ASN A 80 -19.25 4.37 16.25
N SER A 81 -18.61 4.19 15.09
CA SER A 81 -18.36 2.87 14.53
C SER A 81 -17.11 2.20 15.14
N LEU A 82 -17.07 0.87 15.14
CA LEU A 82 -15.91 0.09 15.59
C LEU A 82 -14.64 0.41 14.76
N GLU A 83 -14.82 0.81 13.51
CA GLU A 83 -13.76 1.12 12.54
C GLU A 83 -13.04 2.45 12.81
N VAL A 84 -13.61 3.32 13.66
CA VAL A 84 -12.97 4.59 14.08
C VAL A 84 -11.62 4.37 14.72
N SER A 85 -11.44 3.24 15.42
CA SER A 85 -10.20 2.98 16.13
C SER A 85 -9.02 2.87 15.16
N THR A 86 -9.20 2.15 14.04
CA THR A 86 -8.18 2.00 13.00
C THR A 86 -7.95 3.32 12.25
N PHE A 87 -9.01 4.05 11.93
CA PHE A 87 -8.92 5.34 11.22
C PHE A 87 -8.25 6.45 12.07
N LYS A 88 -8.64 6.58 13.34
CA LYS A 88 -8.22 7.67 14.23
C LYS A 88 -6.88 7.38 14.91
N PHE A 89 -6.70 6.18 15.46
CA PHE A 89 -5.54 5.87 16.30
C PHE A 89 -4.41 5.25 15.50
N ILE A 90 -4.71 4.24 14.67
CA ILE A 90 -3.69 3.55 13.86
C ILE A 90 -3.36 4.36 12.59
N ARG A 91 -4.32 5.14 12.08
CA ARG A 91 -4.20 5.92 10.84
C ARG A 91 -3.84 5.02 9.67
N GLN A 92 -4.50 3.87 9.60
CA GLN A 92 -4.29 2.84 8.58
C GLN A 92 -5.51 2.72 7.69
N VAL A 93 -5.27 2.45 6.41
CA VAL A 93 -6.37 2.11 5.50
C VAL A 93 -6.83 0.68 5.74
N SER A 94 -8.14 0.44 5.72
CA SER A 94 -8.73 -0.91 5.80
C SER A 94 -9.90 -1.07 4.85
N VAL A 95 -10.22 -2.31 4.50
CA VAL A 95 -11.48 -2.67 3.85
C VAL A 95 -12.66 -2.18 4.71
N GLY A 96 -13.73 -1.70 4.07
CA GLY A 96 -14.90 -1.08 4.71
C GLY A 96 -14.83 0.44 4.83
N GLN A 97 -13.62 1.03 4.80
CA GLN A 97 -13.47 2.48 4.87
C GLN A 97 -14.03 3.19 3.63
N THR A 98 -14.46 4.43 3.81
CA THR A 98 -14.90 5.28 2.71
C THR A 98 -13.71 5.84 1.93
N SER A 99 -13.95 6.19 0.68
CA SER A 99 -12.97 6.82 -0.20
C SER A 99 -12.49 8.17 0.37
N GLU A 100 -13.35 8.88 1.10
CA GLU A 100 -13.00 10.10 1.82
C GLU A 100 -12.02 9.83 2.97
N GLN A 101 -12.25 8.80 3.79
CA GLN A 101 -11.32 8.38 4.84
C GLN A 101 -9.95 8.02 4.25
N VAL A 102 -9.93 7.28 3.14
CA VAL A 102 -8.68 6.96 2.43
C VAL A 102 -7.96 8.23 1.97
N LEU A 103 -8.68 9.20 1.40
CA LEU A 103 -8.09 10.47 0.96
C LEU A 103 -7.59 11.33 2.12
N ILE A 104 -8.25 11.29 3.27
CA ILE A 104 -7.77 11.98 4.49
C ILE A 104 -6.44 11.37 4.95
N LEU A 105 -6.36 10.04 5.00
CA LEU A 105 -5.17 9.33 5.46
C LEU A 105 -4.01 9.44 4.47
N LEU A 106 -4.25 9.12 3.20
CA LEU A 106 -3.19 8.93 2.22
C LEU A 106 -2.98 10.14 1.30
N GLY A 107 -3.90 11.10 1.31
CA GLY A 107 -3.98 12.14 0.28
C GLY A 107 -4.41 11.58 -1.08
N PRO A 108 -4.23 12.34 -2.17
CA PRO A 108 -4.59 11.86 -3.50
C PRO A 108 -3.74 10.64 -3.93
N PRO A 109 -4.32 9.69 -4.68
CA PRO A 109 -3.56 8.61 -5.29
C PRO A 109 -2.66 9.11 -6.43
N LEU A 110 -1.64 8.33 -6.76
CA LEU A 110 -0.79 8.59 -7.93
C LEU A 110 -1.58 8.42 -9.23
N VAL A 111 -2.42 7.39 -9.28
CA VAL A 111 -3.26 7.05 -10.44
C VAL A 111 -4.61 6.55 -9.95
N ARG A 112 -5.68 6.94 -10.66
CA ARG A 112 -7.02 6.35 -10.52
C ARG A 112 -7.34 5.59 -11.80
N VAL A 113 -7.85 4.38 -11.64
CA VAL A 113 -8.18 3.46 -12.74
C VAL A 113 -9.63 3.06 -12.61
N THR A 114 -10.41 3.21 -13.67
CA THR A 114 -11.81 2.77 -13.74
C THR A 114 -12.03 1.69 -14.80
N ASP A 115 -11.02 1.46 -15.66
CA ASP A 115 -11.07 0.41 -16.67
C ASP A 115 -10.82 -0.96 -16.02
N ALA A 116 -11.69 -1.93 -16.32
CA ALA A 116 -11.63 -3.25 -15.71
C ALA A 116 -10.39 -4.05 -16.13
N ALA A 117 -9.92 -3.92 -17.37
CA ALA A 117 -8.74 -4.62 -17.84
C ALA A 117 -7.46 -4.06 -17.20
N GLU A 118 -7.41 -2.74 -16.94
CA GLU A 118 -6.32 -2.14 -16.17
C GLU A 118 -6.38 -2.53 -14.68
N MET A 119 -7.57 -2.64 -14.07
CA MET A 119 -7.71 -3.17 -12.71
C MET A 119 -7.25 -4.61 -12.59
N GLU A 120 -7.53 -5.45 -13.60
CA GLU A 120 -7.05 -6.82 -13.68
C GLU A 120 -5.52 -6.89 -13.69
N LYS A 121 -4.87 -6.06 -14.51
CA LYS A 121 -3.39 -5.95 -14.53
C LYS A 121 -2.82 -5.51 -13.18
N LEU A 122 -3.51 -4.63 -12.47
CA LEU A 122 -3.08 -4.17 -11.14
C LEU A 122 -3.21 -5.27 -10.07
N ALA A 123 -4.29 -6.05 -10.12
CA ALA A 123 -4.57 -7.10 -9.14
C ALA A 123 -3.75 -8.38 -9.35
N ARG A 124 -3.29 -8.62 -10.59
CA ARG A 124 -2.41 -9.75 -10.95
C ARG A 124 -3.03 -11.09 -10.53
N ALA A 125 -2.27 -11.92 -9.80
CA ALA A 125 -2.71 -13.21 -9.31
C ALA A 125 -3.95 -13.12 -8.40
N PHE A 126 -4.22 -11.96 -7.80
CA PHE A 126 -5.36 -11.75 -6.92
C PHE A 126 -6.63 -11.28 -7.64
N TRP A 127 -6.58 -11.05 -8.97
CA TRP A 127 -7.75 -10.59 -9.72
C TRP A 127 -9.01 -11.42 -9.51
N PRO A 128 -8.99 -12.77 -9.49
CA PRO A 128 -10.20 -13.56 -9.26
C PRO A 128 -10.92 -13.17 -7.96
N SER A 129 -10.18 -13.04 -6.86
CA SER A 129 -10.74 -12.65 -5.57
C SER A 129 -11.12 -11.17 -5.49
N VAL A 130 -10.35 -10.28 -6.12
CA VAL A 130 -10.68 -8.85 -6.18
C VAL A 130 -11.98 -8.64 -6.97
N LYS A 131 -12.17 -9.37 -8.08
CA LYS A 131 -13.33 -9.27 -8.96
C LYS A 131 -14.63 -9.72 -8.30
N GLU A 132 -14.59 -10.69 -7.38
CA GLU A 132 -15.75 -11.13 -6.59
C GLU A 132 -16.37 -9.97 -5.79
N ASN A 133 -15.57 -8.99 -5.40
CA ASN A 133 -16.02 -7.79 -4.70
C ASN A 133 -16.55 -6.69 -5.63
N GLU A 134 -16.59 -6.93 -6.94
CA GLU A 134 -17.10 -6.04 -7.99
C GLU A 134 -16.57 -4.58 -7.89
N PRO A 135 -15.24 -4.36 -7.89
CA PRO A 135 -14.70 -3.02 -7.79
C PRO A 135 -15.01 -2.20 -9.06
N THR A 136 -15.38 -0.94 -8.84
CA THR A 136 -15.65 0.03 -9.91
C THR A 136 -14.44 0.90 -10.22
N GLU A 137 -13.52 1.03 -9.26
CA GLU A 137 -12.28 1.79 -9.44
C GLU A 137 -11.14 1.22 -8.59
N ALA A 138 -9.90 1.50 -9.00
CA ALA A 138 -8.69 1.19 -8.26
C ALA A 138 -7.79 2.42 -8.14
N TRP A 139 -7.25 2.64 -6.96
CA TRP A 139 -6.35 3.72 -6.63
C TRP A 139 -4.96 3.20 -6.36
N VAL A 140 -3.96 3.77 -7.04
CA VAL A 140 -2.56 3.37 -6.91
C VAL A 140 -1.81 4.35 -6.01
N TYR A 141 -1.10 3.81 -5.03
CA TYR A 141 -0.29 4.54 -4.07
C TYR A 141 1.19 4.09 -4.11
N PRO A 142 2.11 4.88 -3.54
CA PRO A 142 3.51 4.49 -3.38
C PRO A 142 3.71 3.12 -2.71
N ALA A 143 4.93 2.60 -2.77
CA ALA A 143 5.28 1.26 -2.26
C ALA A 143 4.40 0.13 -2.81
N GLY A 144 3.83 0.33 -4.01
CA GLY A 144 3.04 -0.68 -4.69
C GLY A 144 1.70 -0.97 -4.04
N TRP A 145 1.09 -0.03 -3.33
CA TRP A 145 -0.25 -0.23 -2.78
C TRP A 145 -1.33 0.02 -3.83
N ARG A 146 -2.33 -0.87 -3.89
CA ARG A 146 -3.55 -0.70 -4.69
C ARG A 146 -4.76 -0.87 -3.78
N ILE A 147 -5.67 0.09 -3.85
CA ILE A 147 -6.92 0.11 -3.09
C ILE A 147 -8.06 0.05 -4.09
N TYR A 148 -8.91 -0.96 -3.97
CA TYR A 148 -10.06 -1.17 -4.86
C TYR A 148 -11.32 -0.69 -4.17
N LEU A 149 -12.15 0.06 -4.90
CA LEU A 149 -13.37 0.65 -4.37
C LEU A 149 -14.59 0.26 -5.19
N LYS A 150 -15.70 0.07 -4.47
CA LYS A 150 -17.05 -0.05 -5.00
C LYS A 150 -17.92 1.00 -4.31
N ASP A 151 -18.62 1.84 -5.07
CA ASP A 151 -19.55 2.84 -4.53
C ASP A 151 -18.94 3.73 -3.43
N LYS A 152 -17.68 4.13 -3.60
CA LYS A 152 -16.88 4.92 -2.62
C LYS A 152 -16.48 4.18 -1.35
N THR A 153 -16.57 2.86 -1.29
CA THR A 153 -16.12 2.05 -0.16
C THR A 153 -14.98 1.15 -0.58
N VAL A 154 -13.96 1.02 0.27
CA VAL A 154 -12.84 0.10 0.04
C VAL A 154 -13.34 -1.34 0.17
N VAL A 155 -13.18 -2.11 -0.90
CA VAL A 155 -13.61 -3.51 -0.95
C VAL A 155 -12.46 -4.50 -0.99
N ASP A 156 -11.27 -4.08 -1.46
CA ASP A 156 -10.08 -4.92 -1.47
C ASP A 156 -8.80 -4.09 -1.46
N ILE A 157 -7.70 -4.69 -1.02
CA ILE A 157 -6.39 -4.05 -0.96
C ILE A 157 -5.32 -5.07 -1.37
N THR A 158 -4.49 -4.70 -2.34
CA THR A 158 -3.32 -5.49 -2.73
C THR A 158 -2.04 -4.68 -2.67
N GLN A 159 -0.92 -5.37 -2.47
CA GLN A 159 0.41 -4.79 -2.57
C GLN A 159 1.26 -5.61 -3.54
N TYR A 160 1.96 -4.93 -4.43
CA TYR A 160 3.01 -5.50 -5.27
C TYR A 160 4.18 -4.53 -5.36
N ALA A 161 5.29 -4.86 -4.68
CA ALA A 161 6.51 -4.07 -4.67
C ALA A 161 7.72 -4.97 -4.98
N GLN A 162 8.68 -4.41 -5.73
CA GLN A 162 9.99 -5.03 -5.96
C GLN A 162 11.00 -4.22 -5.15
N TYR A 163 11.74 -4.87 -4.25
CA TYR A 163 12.79 -4.30 -3.40
C TYR A 163 14.12 -4.89 -3.80
#